data_AF-A0A9W7T4F9-F1
#
_entry.id   AF-A0A9W7T4F9-F1
#
_cell.length_a   1.000
_cell.length_b   1.000
_cell.length_c   1.000
_cell.angle_alpha   90.00
_cell.angle_beta   90.00
_cell.angle_gamma   90.00
#
_symmetry.space_group_name_H-M   'P 1'
#
loop_
_entity.id
_entity.type
_entity.pdbx_description
1 polymer ?
#
loop_
_entity_poly.entity_id
_entity_poly.type
_entity_poly.pdbx_seq_one_letter_code
_entity_poly.pdbx_strand_id
1 'polypeptide(L)'
;MSSKKVHFQCLQGGSSLGDGIRRMLKKIGDNSLWGRYSYKGLNGKLKFQQLIINDVIIRACSKAYPDQTSRSIEELIAVTLKHAPDRAKTANQARRPLKEVPWE
;
A
#
# COMPACT_ATOMS: atom_id res chain seq x y z
N MET A 1 -4.56 -35.33 6.58
CA MET A 1 -5.22 -34.53 5.52
C MET A 1 -4.62 -33.13 5.48
N SER A 2 -4.30 -32.68 4.27
CA SER A 2 -3.37 -31.60 3.95
C SER A 2 -4.02 -30.22 3.90
N SER A 3 -3.39 -29.23 4.54
CA SER A 3 -3.44 -27.82 4.11
C SER A 3 -2.19 -27.07 4.58
N LYS A 4 -1.01 -27.66 4.34
CA LYS A 4 0.31 -27.03 4.61
C LYS A 4 0.70 -25.91 3.63
N LYS A 5 -0.21 -25.45 2.75
CA LYS A 5 0.14 -24.56 1.62
C LYS A 5 -0.17 -23.06 1.81
N VAL A 6 -0.92 -22.68 2.84
CA VAL A 6 -1.25 -21.25 3.08
C VAL A 6 -0.16 -20.57 3.93
N HIS A 7 0.51 -21.31 4.83
CA HIS A 7 1.57 -20.77 5.70
C HIS A 7 2.86 -20.40 4.97
N PHE A 8 3.20 -21.08 3.87
CA PHE A 8 4.46 -20.83 3.16
C PHE A 8 4.55 -19.43 2.53
N GLN A 9 3.41 -18.85 2.14
CA GLN A 9 3.35 -17.49 1.59
C GLN A 9 3.51 -16.40 2.67
N CYS A 10 3.34 -16.73 3.96
CA CYS A 10 3.69 -15.86 5.08
C CYS A 10 5.19 -15.89 5.39
N LEU A 11 5.86 -17.01 5.10
CA LEU A 11 7.28 -17.24 5.42
C LEU A 11 8.26 -16.61 4.42
N GLN A 12 7.87 -16.41 3.16
CA GLN A 12 8.79 -15.94 2.11
C GLN A 12 8.96 -14.41 2.04
N GLY A 13 8.53 -13.64 3.06
CA GLY A 13 8.88 -12.22 3.10
C GLY A 13 8.12 -11.33 4.08
N GLY A 14 8.15 -11.63 5.39
CA GLY A 14 7.62 -10.77 6.46
C GLY A 14 6.36 -11.34 7.09
N SER A 15 6.48 -11.73 8.37
CA SER A 15 5.51 -12.50 9.18
C SER A 15 4.32 -11.67 9.69
N SER A 16 4.26 -10.38 9.36
CA SER A 16 3.23 -9.47 9.88
C SER A 16 2.06 -9.27 8.91
N LEU A 17 0.89 -8.95 9.46
CA LEU A 17 -0.30 -8.54 8.71
C LEU A 17 0.01 -7.42 7.71
N GLY A 18 0.81 -6.43 8.13
CA GLY A 18 1.20 -5.29 7.31
C GLY A 18 2.04 -5.70 6.09
N ASP A 19 2.92 -6.68 6.23
CA ASP A 19 3.69 -7.19 5.09
C ASP A 19 2.81 -7.98 4.13
N GLY A 20 1.85 -8.76 4.65
CA GLY A 20 0.82 -9.42 3.84
C GLY A 20 0.04 -8.42 2.97
N ILE A 21 -0.44 -7.34 3.58
CA ILE A 21 -1.17 -6.27 2.89
C ILE A 21 -0.29 -5.61 1.82
N ARG A 22 0.96 -5.25 2.15
CA ARG A 22 1.92 -4.70 1.19
C ARG A 22 2.17 -5.62 0.01
N ARG A 23 2.35 -6.93 0.24
CA ARG A 23 2.55 -7.92 -0.82
C ARG A 23 1.32 -8.05 -1.72
N MET A 24 0.12 -8.07 -1.14
CA MET A 24 -1.12 -8.10 -1.92
C MET A 24 -1.26 -6.85 -2.80
N LEU A 25 -1.10 -5.66 -2.23
CA LEU A 25 -1.17 -4.41 -3.00
C LEU A 25 -0.13 -4.36 -4.13
N LYS A 26 1.11 -4.79 -3.89
CA LYS A 26 2.15 -4.88 -4.92
C LYS A 26 1.83 -5.85 -6.05
N LYS A 27 1.11 -6.94 -5.78
CA LYS A 27 0.67 -7.89 -6.83
C LYS A 27 -0.44 -7.33 -7.70
N ILE A 28 -1.26 -6.45 -7.13
CA ILE A 28 -2.40 -5.85 -7.82
C ILE A 28 -1.95 -4.65 -8.67
N GLY A 29 -1.02 -3.84 -8.17
CA GLY A 29 -0.59 -2.64 -8.86
C GLY A 29 0.69 -2.05 -8.28
N ASP A 30 1.26 -1.12 -9.03
CA ASP A 30 2.48 -0.42 -8.64
C ASP A 30 2.19 0.82 -7.78
N ASN A 31 3.28 1.46 -7.32
CA ASN A 31 3.18 2.67 -6.50
C ASN A 31 2.57 3.86 -7.26
N SER A 32 2.62 3.87 -8.60
CA SER A 32 2.05 4.95 -9.42
C SER A 32 0.53 4.89 -9.44
N LEU A 33 -0.04 3.68 -9.42
CA LEU A 33 -1.45 3.44 -9.23
C LEU A 33 -1.86 3.83 -7.81
N TRP A 34 -1.19 3.26 -6.80
CA TRP A 34 -1.58 3.45 -5.40
C TRP A 34 -1.39 4.88 -4.88
N GLY A 35 -0.44 5.63 -5.43
CA GLY A 35 -0.25 7.04 -5.10
C GLY A 35 -1.48 7.92 -5.37
N ARG A 36 -2.38 7.50 -6.28
CA ARG A 36 -3.64 8.20 -6.61
C ARG A 36 -4.77 7.92 -5.63
N TYR A 37 -4.60 6.95 -4.75
CA TYR A 37 -5.60 6.53 -3.79
C TYR A 37 -5.19 6.91 -2.37
N SER A 38 -6.19 7.13 -1.54
CA SER A 38 -6.06 7.07 -0.09
C SER A 38 -7.23 6.29 0.47
N TYR A 39 -7.12 5.80 1.70
CA TYR A 39 -8.17 4.94 2.24
C TYR A 39 -9.56 5.61 2.24
N LYS A 40 -9.64 6.83 2.77
CA LYS A 40 -10.88 7.63 2.85
C LYS A 40 -11.05 8.67 1.74
N GLY A 41 -10.12 8.78 0.79
CA GLY A 41 -10.15 9.80 -0.27
C GLY A 41 -9.77 11.21 0.20
N LEU A 42 -8.77 11.31 1.08
CA LEU A 42 -8.22 12.58 1.57
C LEU A 42 -7.31 13.25 0.53
N ASN A 43 -7.16 14.58 0.62
CA ASN A 43 -6.26 15.38 -0.21
C ASN A 43 -6.48 15.24 -1.72
N GLY A 44 -7.74 15.13 -2.15
CA GLY A 44 -8.10 14.98 -3.57
C GLY A 44 -7.78 13.61 -4.19
N LYS A 45 -7.35 12.63 -3.38
CA LYS A 45 -7.11 11.25 -3.83
C LYS A 45 -8.40 10.45 -3.90
N LEU A 46 -8.43 9.42 -4.74
CA LEU A 46 -9.57 8.50 -4.86
C LEU A 46 -9.73 7.64 -3.59
N LYS A 47 -10.97 7.22 -3.30
CA LYS A 47 -11.32 6.40 -2.13
C LYS A 47 -11.00 4.94 -2.39
N PHE A 48 -10.00 4.39 -1.70
CA PHE A 48 -9.66 2.97 -1.79
C PHE A 48 -10.75 2.08 -1.18
N GLN A 49 -11.38 2.52 -0.08
CA GLN A 49 -12.40 1.74 0.63
C GLN A 49 -13.63 1.38 -0.23
N GLN A 50 -13.86 2.09 -1.34
CA GLN A 50 -14.97 1.83 -2.26
C GLN A 50 -14.62 0.82 -3.35
N LEU A 51 -13.36 0.39 -3.44
CA LEU A 51 -12.93 -0.60 -4.41
C LEU A 51 -13.27 -2.00 -3.90
N ILE A 52 -13.75 -2.87 -4.81
CA ILE A 52 -13.98 -4.31 -4.55
C ILE A 52 -12.74 -4.99 -3.93
N ILE A 53 -11.56 -4.48 -4.29
CA ILE A 53 -10.30 -5.02 -3.82
C ILE A 53 -10.07 -4.82 -2.32
N ASN A 54 -10.68 -3.79 -1.73
CA ASN A 54 -10.70 -3.59 -0.28
C ASN A 54 -11.37 -4.79 0.40
N ASP A 55 -12.55 -5.18 -0.07
CA ASP A 55 -13.30 -6.31 0.48
C ASP A 55 -12.58 -7.64 0.28
N VAL A 56 -11.86 -7.80 -0.83
CA VAL A 56 -11.04 -8.99 -1.08
C VAL A 56 -9.86 -9.05 -0.10
N ILE A 57 -9.16 -7.93 0.13
CA ILE A 57 -8.04 -7.86 1.07
C ILE A 57 -8.52 -8.11 2.49
N ILE A 58 -9.62 -7.47 2.93
CA ILE A 58 -10.18 -7.67 4.27
C ILE A 58 -10.53 -9.15 4.48
N ARG A 59 -11.25 -9.78 3.54
CA ARG A 59 -11.61 -11.20 3.65
C ARG A 59 -10.39 -12.13 3.67
N ALA A 60 -9.38 -11.85 2.85
CA ALA A 60 -8.14 -12.62 2.82
C ALA A 60 -7.36 -12.49 4.14
N CYS A 61 -7.28 -11.27 4.67
CA CYS A 61 -6.62 -10.99 5.95
C CYS A 61 -7.37 -11.62 7.13
N SER A 62 -8.70 -11.49 7.20
CA SER A 62 -9.49 -12.11 8.29
C SER A 62 -9.36 -13.64 8.31
N LYS A 63 -9.21 -14.27 7.13
CA LYS A 63 -8.96 -15.72 7.05
C LYS A 63 -7.54 -16.12 7.46
N ALA A 64 -6.55 -15.30 7.14
CA ALA A 64 -5.15 -15.59 7.42
C ALA A 64 -4.70 -15.17 8.83
N TYR A 65 -5.36 -14.17 9.41
CA TYR A 65 -5.05 -13.56 10.70
C TYR A 65 -6.35 -13.39 11.51
N PRO A 66 -6.88 -14.47 12.10
CA PRO A 66 -8.18 -14.46 12.78
C PRO A 66 -8.20 -13.55 14.02
N ASP A 67 -7.05 -13.32 14.66
CA ASP A 67 -6.93 -12.46 15.85
C ASP A 67 -6.94 -10.95 15.52
N GLN A 68 -7.02 -10.59 14.24
CA GLN A 68 -6.94 -9.21 13.78
C GLN A 68 -8.33 -8.71 13.38
N THR A 69 -8.64 -7.48 13.80
CA THR A 69 -9.93 -6.85 13.49
C THR A 69 -9.92 -6.27 12.09
N SER A 70 -11.10 -6.14 11.47
CA SER A 70 -11.23 -5.43 10.19
C SER A 70 -10.61 -4.03 10.28
N ARG A 71 -10.86 -3.32 11.38
CA ARG A 71 -10.29 -1.99 11.62
C ARG A 71 -8.76 -1.96 11.57
N SER A 72 -8.07 -2.93 12.17
CA SER A 72 -6.59 -2.96 12.13
C SER A 72 -6.07 -3.22 10.71
N ILE A 73 -6.78 -4.04 9.93
CA ILE A 73 -6.49 -4.27 8.50
C ILE A 73 -6.65 -2.97 7.71
N GLU A 74 -7.75 -2.26 7.90
CA GLU A 74 -8.05 -0.98 7.23
C GLU A 74 -6.98 0.09 7.54
N GLU A 75 -6.58 0.20 8.81
CA GLU A 75 -5.53 1.11 9.24
C GLU A 75 -4.19 0.78 8.56
N LEU A 76 -3.83 -0.50 8.46
CA LEU A 76 -2.60 -0.93 7.77
C LEU A 76 -2.66 -0.71 6.25
N ILE A 77 -3.82 -0.87 5.63
CA ILE A 77 -4.02 -0.48 4.22
C ILE A 77 -3.78 1.02 4.07
N ALA A 78 -4.39 1.84 4.93
CA ALA A 78 -4.24 3.30 4.89
C ALA A 78 -2.77 3.74 5.03
N VAL A 79 -2.04 3.14 5.98
CA VAL A 79 -0.59 3.36 6.17
C VAL A 79 0.18 2.96 4.91
N THR A 80 -0.14 1.81 4.33
CA THR A 80 0.54 1.34 3.11
C THR A 80 0.32 2.28 1.92
N LEU A 81 -0.91 2.75 1.70
CA LEU A 81 -1.23 3.71 0.65
C LEU A 81 -0.56 5.08 0.89
N LYS A 82 -0.46 5.53 2.15
CA LYS A 82 0.25 6.77 2.52
C LYS A 82 1.73 6.71 2.16
N HIS A 83 2.35 5.54 2.33
CA HIS A 83 3.76 5.33 2.03
C HIS A 83 4.04 4.85 0.60
N ALA A 84 3.02 4.70 -0.25
CA ALA A 84 3.24 4.49 -1.68
C ALA A 84 3.99 5.71 -2.22
N PRO A 85 5.27 5.58 -2.63
CA PRO A 85 6.08 6.73 -2.99
C PRO A 85 5.44 7.50 -4.15
N ASP A 86 5.11 8.76 -3.90
CA ASP A 86 4.75 9.75 -4.92
C ASP A 86 5.99 9.98 -5.81
N ARG A 87 6.22 9.09 -6.78
CA ARG A 87 7.33 9.22 -7.76
C ARG A 87 7.28 10.56 -8.52
N ALA A 88 6.13 11.22 -8.51
CA ALA A 88 5.94 12.57 -9.04
C ALA A 88 6.79 13.64 -8.33
N LYS A 89 7.04 13.52 -7.02
CA LYS A 89 7.88 14.48 -6.30
C LYS A 89 9.36 14.36 -6.69
N THR A 90 9.85 13.14 -6.88
CA THR A 90 11.24 12.89 -7.29
C THR A 90 11.51 13.34 -8.73
N ALA A 91 10.56 13.13 -9.66
CA ALA A 91 10.70 13.58 -11.04
C ALA A 91 10.73 15.11 -11.20
N ASN A 92 9.94 15.84 -10.40
CA ASN A 92 9.96 17.31 -10.41
C ASN A 92 11.16 17.92 -9.68
N GLN A 93 11.72 17.24 -8.68
CA GLN A 93 12.91 17.72 -7.97
C GLN A 93 14.18 17.62 -8.82
N ALA A 94 14.27 16.64 -9.72
CA ALA A 94 15.34 16.51 -10.71
C ALA A 94 15.29 17.57 -11.84
N ARG A 95 14.23 18.38 -11.91
CA ARG A 95 14.03 19.43 -12.92
C ARG A 95 14.24 20.86 -12.42
N ARG A 96 14.72 21.05 -11.18
CA ARG A 96 15.12 22.40 -10.75
C ARG A 96 16.37 22.80 -11.55
N PRO A 97 16.33 23.85 -12.39
CA PRO A 97 17.55 24.38 -12.97
C PRO A 97 18.49 24.77 -11.83
N LEU A 98 19.77 24.43 -11.98
CA LEU A 98 20.84 24.89 -11.10
C LEU A 98 20.70 26.41 -11.02
N LYS A 99 20.52 26.93 -9.82
CA LYS A 99 20.39 28.36 -9.58
C LYS A 99 21.68 29.00 -10.04
N GLU A 100 21.67 29.69 -11.18
CA GLU A 100 22.79 30.54 -11.57
C GLU A 100 22.89 31.66 -10.54
N VAL A 101 24.04 31.72 -9.87
CA VAL A 101 24.49 32.78 -8.97
C VAL A 101 25.98 32.91 -9.22
N PRO A 102 26.58 34.10 -9.01
CA PRO A 102 26.17 35.44 -9.41
C PRO A 102 27.36 36.20 -10.03
N TRP A 103 27.16 37.41 -10.55
CA TRP A 103 28.24 38.36 -10.77
C TRP A 103 27.80 39.72 -10.23
N GLU A 104 28.77 40.36 -9.57
CA GLU A 104 28.69 41.48 -8.62
C GLU A 104 27.88 42.69 -9.07
#